data_AF-A0A645D6U5-F1
#
_entry.id   AF-A0A645D6U5-F1
#
_cell.length_a   1.000
_cell.length_b   1.000
_cell.length_c   1.000
_cell.angle_alpha   90.00
_cell.angle_beta   90.00
_cell.angle_gamma   90.00
#
_symmetry.space_group_name_H-M   'P 1'
#
loop_
_entity.id
_entity.type
_entity.pdbx_description
1 polymer ?
#
loop_
_entity_poly.entity_id
_entity_poly.type
_entity_poly.pdbx_seq_one_letter_code
_entity_poly.pdbx_strand_id
1 'polypeptide(L)'
;MEEIINSQGYNMLFLQGAIGGHVDPSRGLSSDGLPLERRHDQEIRYGSELGRIACAMTMTYDEIEHSTLVDFDEIERERALSDSYTLWYEDWKAQKETRVESYLNIRSSELMVTLENPLIQAFGKLRLVPNIIINGNDGTTKTVTEISYMEMGQLKFVLEPGEMSPEIIIGGESLTAEHSYSKKDFGFPTMNEIVSGELIVLGMANDAVGYIVPDNDYAMIVGFDHYEETLSFSSKFASTLVKEFQNIVHEVK
;
A
#
# COMPACT_ATOMS: atom_id res chain seq x y z
N MET A 1 2.41 -16.86 0.76
CA MET A 1 1.61 -16.40 1.92
C MET A 1 0.39 -17.28 2.14
N GLU A 2 -0.57 -17.27 1.21
CA GLU A 2 -1.83 -18.03 1.32
C GLU A 2 -1.61 -19.51 1.64
N GLU A 3 -0.73 -20.19 0.89
CA GLU A 3 -0.43 -21.61 1.10
C GLU A 3 0.03 -21.91 2.54
N ILE A 4 0.88 -21.05 3.11
CA ILE A 4 1.41 -21.22 4.47
C ILE A 4 0.29 -21.03 5.49
N ILE A 5 -0.49 -19.96 5.37
CA ILE A 5 -1.56 -19.66 6.34
C ILE A 5 -2.65 -20.75 6.30
N ASN A 6 -3.03 -21.19 5.10
CA ASN A 6 -3.98 -22.29 4.93
C ASN A 6 -3.43 -23.62 5.48
N SER A 7 -2.12 -23.89 5.34
CA SER A 7 -1.49 -25.09 5.91
C SER A 7 -1.59 -25.17 7.43
N GLN A 8 -1.66 -24.02 8.10
CA GLN A 8 -1.82 -23.91 9.56
C GLN A 8 -3.29 -24.02 10.01
N GLY A 9 -4.23 -24.23 9.08
CA GLY A 9 -5.65 -24.36 9.37
C GLY A 9 -6.37 -23.02 9.63
N TYR A 10 -5.71 -21.90 9.35
CA TYR A 10 -6.33 -20.58 9.41
C TYR A 10 -7.05 -20.25 8.09
N ASN A 11 -8.21 -19.60 8.20
CA ASN A 11 -8.86 -18.99 7.05
C ASN A 11 -8.33 -17.56 6.88
N MET A 12 -7.77 -17.25 5.73
CA MET A 12 -7.13 -15.97 5.46
C MET A 12 -8.04 -15.04 4.65
N LEU A 13 -8.11 -13.77 5.06
CA LEU A 13 -8.46 -12.66 4.16
C LEU A 13 -7.16 -11.92 3.81
N PHE A 14 -6.70 -12.06 2.56
CA PHE A 14 -5.56 -11.30 2.06
C PHE A 14 -6.06 -10.03 1.39
N LEU A 15 -5.62 -8.88 1.90
CA LEU A 15 -5.88 -7.57 1.29
C LEU A 15 -4.57 -7.14 0.61
N GLN A 16 -4.53 -7.27 -0.71
CA GLN A 16 -3.38 -6.91 -1.52
C GLN A 16 -3.57 -5.50 -2.09
N GLY A 17 -2.85 -4.52 -1.55
CA GLY A 17 -2.46 -3.35 -2.33
C GLY A 17 -1.31 -3.73 -3.27
N ALA A 18 -1.11 -3.02 -4.36
CA ALA A 18 -0.02 -3.30 -5.29
C ALA A 18 1.36 -2.98 -4.67
N ILE A 19 1.92 -3.94 -3.92
CA ILE A 19 3.27 -3.82 -3.31
C ILE A 19 4.34 -3.67 -4.41
N GLY A 20 4.10 -4.22 -5.60
CA GLY A 20 5.07 -4.22 -6.70
C GLY A 20 5.42 -2.85 -7.28
N GLY A 21 4.49 -1.89 -7.26
CA GLY A 21 4.69 -0.53 -7.78
C GLY A 21 5.34 0.43 -6.78
N HIS A 22 5.27 0.13 -5.48
CA HIS A 22 5.82 0.97 -4.40
C HIS A 22 7.22 0.57 -3.95
N VAL A 23 7.77 -0.52 -4.50
CA VAL A 23 9.15 -0.93 -4.28
C VAL A 23 9.89 -0.75 -5.58
N ASP A 24 10.67 0.34 -5.66
CA ASP A 24 11.66 0.63 -6.71
C ASP A 24 12.22 -0.69 -7.30
N PRO A 25 12.24 -0.88 -8.63
CA PRO A 25 12.81 -2.07 -9.27
C PRO A 25 14.23 -2.40 -8.81
N SER A 26 14.99 -1.41 -8.32
CA SER A 26 16.34 -1.52 -7.78
C SER A 26 16.39 -1.98 -6.30
N ARG A 27 15.25 -2.00 -5.61
CA ARG A 27 15.11 -2.48 -4.24
C ARG A 27 14.54 -3.90 -4.20
N GLY A 28 15.25 -4.80 -3.52
CA GLY A 28 14.78 -6.16 -3.26
C GLY A 28 13.53 -6.16 -2.37
N LEU A 29 12.62 -7.10 -2.62
CA LEU A 29 11.41 -7.28 -1.78
C LEU A 29 11.73 -7.91 -0.42
N SER A 30 12.77 -8.72 -0.36
CA SER A 30 13.33 -9.31 0.85
C SER A 30 14.71 -8.73 1.14
N SER A 31 15.05 -8.61 2.42
CA SER A 31 16.37 -8.20 2.90
C SER A 31 17.10 -9.33 3.65
N ASP A 32 16.73 -10.57 3.37
CA ASP A 32 17.29 -11.78 4.01
C ASP A 32 18.63 -12.23 3.43
N GLY A 33 19.21 -11.47 2.50
CA GLY A 33 20.54 -11.70 1.95
C GLY A 33 20.62 -12.80 0.88
N LEU A 34 19.51 -13.40 0.44
CA LEU A 34 19.52 -14.38 -0.65
C LEU A 34 19.73 -13.72 -2.03
N PRO A 35 20.55 -14.32 -2.91
CA PRO A 35 20.84 -13.77 -4.25
C PRO A 35 19.72 -14.11 -5.25
N LEU A 36 18.52 -13.56 -5.04
CA LEU A 36 17.36 -13.80 -5.90
C LEU A 36 17.34 -12.83 -7.09
N GLU A 37 17.72 -13.31 -8.27
CA GLU A 37 17.80 -12.48 -9.49
C GLU A 37 16.43 -12.15 -10.11
N ARG A 38 15.45 -13.07 -10.01
CA ARG A 38 14.13 -12.89 -10.64
C ARG A 38 13.15 -12.26 -9.66
N ARG A 39 12.44 -11.21 -10.10
CA ARG A 39 11.39 -10.56 -9.30
C ARG A 39 10.34 -11.54 -8.78
N HIS A 40 9.93 -12.49 -9.61
CA HIS A 40 9.02 -13.56 -9.22
C HIS A 40 9.51 -14.38 -8.01
N ASP A 41 10.80 -14.71 -7.96
CA ASP A 41 11.36 -15.47 -6.85
C ASP A 41 11.43 -14.61 -5.57
N GLN A 42 11.73 -13.32 -5.72
CA GLN A 42 11.69 -12.35 -4.62
C GLN A 42 10.27 -12.20 -4.05
N GLU A 43 9.25 -12.15 -4.91
CA GLU A 43 7.83 -12.06 -4.51
C GLU A 43 7.38 -13.32 -3.76
N ILE A 44 7.74 -14.51 -4.26
CA ILE A 44 7.48 -15.78 -3.58
C ILE A 44 8.15 -15.79 -2.21
N ARG A 45 9.43 -15.39 -2.13
CA ARG A 45 10.18 -15.35 -0.86
C ARG A 45 9.50 -14.42 0.14
N TYR A 46 9.25 -13.18 -0.25
CA TYR A 46 8.60 -12.18 0.59
C TYR A 46 7.22 -12.66 1.10
N GLY A 47 6.39 -13.19 0.20
CA GLY A 47 5.10 -13.73 0.57
C GLY A 47 5.20 -14.96 1.48
N SER A 48 6.26 -15.76 1.38
CA SER A 48 6.48 -16.92 2.25
C SER A 48 6.89 -16.47 3.65
N GLU A 49 7.85 -15.56 3.76
CA GLU A 49 8.30 -15.01 5.04
C GLU A 49 7.17 -14.31 5.79
N LEU A 50 6.42 -13.42 5.12
CA LEU A 50 5.28 -12.78 5.76
C LEU A 50 4.20 -13.77 6.23
N GLY A 51 4.00 -14.86 5.48
CA GLY A 51 3.08 -15.94 5.89
C GLY A 51 3.57 -16.65 7.16
N ARG A 52 4.87 -16.95 7.24
CA ARG A 52 5.51 -17.54 8.43
C ARG A 52 5.41 -16.59 9.62
N ILE A 53 5.77 -15.31 9.44
CA ILE A 53 5.69 -14.25 10.44
C ILE A 53 4.26 -14.12 10.99
N ALA A 54 3.25 -14.05 10.11
CA ALA A 54 1.85 -13.92 10.52
C ALA A 54 1.38 -15.10 11.37
N CYS A 55 1.76 -16.33 11.02
CA CYS A 55 1.40 -17.52 11.79
C CYS A 55 2.16 -17.61 13.13
N ALA A 56 3.37 -17.07 13.17
CA ALA A 56 4.27 -17.16 14.32
C ALA A 56 4.15 -15.99 15.31
N MET A 57 3.35 -14.96 15.02
CA MET A 57 3.27 -13.70 15.79
C MET A 57 3.23 -13.90 17.31
N THR A 58 2.50 -14.90 17.80
CA THR A 58 2.29 -15.17 19.23
C THR A 58 3.19 -16.29 19.77
N MET A 59 3.93 -16.96 18.88
CA MET A 59 4.82 -18.07 19.22
C MET A 59 6.14 -17.54 19.78
N THR A 60 6.62 -18.19 20.82
CA THR A 60 7.98 -18.04 21.34
C THR A 60 9.00 -18.59 20.33
N TYR A 61 10.26 -18.19 20.50
CA TYR A 61 11.35 -18.67 19.66
C TYR A 61 11.44 -20.21 19.66
N ASP A 62 11.37 -20.84 20.84
CA ASP A 62 11.37 -22.30 20.98
C ASP A 62 10.16 -22.96 20.28
N GLU A 63 8.98 -22.35 20.36
CA GLU A 63 7.79 -22.86 19.66
C GLU A 63 7.94 -22.78 18.14
N ILE A 64 8.59 -21.74 17.61
CA ILE A 64 8.87 -21.60 16.17
C ILE A 64 9.81 -22.71 15.70
N GLU A 65 10.90 -22.96 16.41
CA GLU A 65 11.88 -24.00 16.05
C GLU A 65 11.29 -25.41 16.04
N HIS A 66 10.24 -25.66 16.83
CA HIS A 66 9.54 -26.95 16.87
C HIS A 66 8.25 -26.97 16.03
N SER A 67 7.96 -25.90 15.29
CA SER A 67 6.76 -25.78 14.46
C SER A 67 6.96 -26.33 13.06
N THR A 68 5.86 -26.48 12.33
CA THR A 68 5.88 -26.81 10.88
C THR A 68 6.24 -25.61 10.01
N LEU A 69 6.44 -24.41 10.58
CA LEU A 69 6.78 -23.20 9.82
C LEU A 69 8.27 -23.15 9.45
N VAL A 70 9.09 -23.96 10.13
CA VAL A 70 10.54 -24.03 9.94
C VAL A 70 10.89 -25.33 9.21
N ASP A 71 11.56 -25.19 8.07
CA ASP A 71 12.23 -26.30 7.37
C ASP A 71 13.74 -26.11 7.54
N PHE A 72 14.35 -26.94 8.41
CA PHE A 72 15.78 -26.86 8.68
C PHE A 72 16.64 -27.26 7.47
N ASP A 73 16.16 -28.17 6.62
CA ASP A 73 16.87 -28.55 5.40
C ASP A 73 16.84 -27.38 4.39
N GLU A 74 15.74 -26.61 4.34
CA GLU A 74 15.67 -25.34 3.58
C GLU A 74 16.66 -24.31 4.11
N ILE A 75 16.67 -24.08 5.43
CA ILE A 75 17.58 -23.11 6.07
C ILE A 75 19.04 -23.47 5.81
N GLU A 76 19.43 -24.74 5.92
CA GLU A 76 20.81 -25.16 5.65
C GLU A 76 21.20 -24.91 4.19
N ARG A 77 20.31 -25.19 3.24
CA ARG A 77 20.53 -24.88 1.82
C ARG A 77 20.68 -23.38 1.59
N GLU A 78 19.81 -22.57 2.18
CA GLU A 78 19.81 -21.11 2.02
C GLU A 78 21.06 -20.45 2.62
N ARG A 79 21.48 -20.88 3.81
CA ARG A 79 22.74 -20.46 4.43
C ARG A 79 23.96 -20.79 3.59
N ALA A 80 23.94 -21.91 2.86
CA ALA A 80 25.03 -22.28 1.97
C ALA A 80 25.07 -21.42 0.67
N LEU A 81 23.98 -20.72 0.33
CA LEU A 81 23.90 -19.86 -0.85
C LEU A 81 24.37 -18.43 -0.57
N SER A 82 24.36 -17.97 0.68
CA SER A 82 24.76 -16.60 1.04
C SER A 82 25.31 -16.49 2.46
N ASP A 83 26.52 -15.94 2.58
CA ASP A 83 27.14 -15.64 3.87
C ASP A 83 26.41 -14.51 4.63
N SER A 84 25.57 -13.73 3.95
CA SER A 84 24.75 -12.67 4.56
C SER A 84 23.32 -13.10 4.84
N TYR A 85 23.02 -14.40 4.77
CA TYR A 85 21.68 -14.91 5.03
C TYR A 85 21.23 -14.67 6.46
N THR A 86 20.05 -14.07 6.63
CA THR A 86 19.40 -13.90 7.94
C THR A 86 18.13 -14.74 8.05
N LEU A 87 17.82 -15.21 9.25
CA LEU A 87 16.60 -15.96 9.48
C LEU A 87 15.40 -15.01 9.61
N TRP A 88 14.25 -15.38 9.03
CA TRP A 88 13.02 -14.59 9.17
C TRP A 88 12.54 -14.43 10.63
N TYR A 89 12.98 -15.31 11.53
CA TYR A 89 12.70 -15.28 12.97
C TYR A 89 13.97 -15.00 13.81
N GLU A 90 15.02 -14.43 13.20
CA GLU A 90 16.17 -13.93 13.96
C GLU A 90 15.72 -12.85 14.95
N ASP A 91 16.25 -12.89 16.18
CA ASP A 91 15.88 -11.99 17.29
C ASP A 91 14.37 -11.92 17.59
N TRP A 92 13.62 -12.97 17.27
CA TRP A 92 12.17 -12.99 17.39
C TRP A 92 11.66 -12.72 18.80
N LYS A 93 10.61 -11.89 18.89
CA LYS A 93 9.90 -11.61 20.14
C LYS A 93 8.42 -11.84 19.93
N ALA A 94 7.90 -12.86 20.60
CA ALA A 94 6.48 -13.17 20.62
C ALA A 94 5.68 -11.94 21.05
N GLN A 95 4.63 -11.65 20.28
CA GLN A 95 3.66 -10.61 20.56
C GLN A 95 2.50 -11.17 21.37
N LYS A 96 1.79 -10.29 22.08
CA LYS A 96 0.57 -10.65 22.79
C LYS A 96 -0.62 -10.29 21.94
N GLU A 97 -1.57 -11.22 21.83
CA GLU A 97 -2.87 -10.91 21.26
C GLU A 97 -3.54 -9.83 22.10
N THR A 98 -4.06 -8.83 21.42
CA THR A 98 -4.87 -7.79 22.04
C THR A 98 -6.27 -7.93 21.51
N ARG A 99 -7.24 -8.03 22.42
CA ARG A 99 -8.64 -8.03 22.03
C ARG A 99 -8.97 -6.68 21.39
N VAL A 100 -9.53 -6.74 20.20
CA VAL A 100 -10.11 -5.59 19.51
C VAL A 100 -11.59 -5.51 19.91
N GLU A 101 -12.04 -4.34 20.31
CA GLU A 101 -13.44 -4.11 20.67
C GLU A 101 -14.34 -4.34 19.44
N SER A 102 -15.52 -4.93 19.65
CA SER A 102 -16.49 -5.21 18.59
C SER A 102 -17.28 -3.95 18.21
N TYR A 103 -16.56 -2.91 17.85
CA TYR A 103 -17.09 -1.64 17.36
C TYR A 103 -16.53 -1.41 15.97
N LEU A 104 -17.41 -1.12 15.02
CA LEU A 104 -17.07 -0.76 13.66
C LEU A 104 -17.68 0.61 13.37
N ASN A 105 -16.83 1.61 13.18
CA ASN A 105 -17.22 2.89 12.64
C ASN A 105 -16.70 2.99 11.22
N ILE A 106 -17.52 3.44 10.28
CA ILE A 106 -17.06 3.69 8.93
C ILE A 106 -17.71 4.96 8.40
N ARG A 107 -16.89 5.80 7.81
CA ARG A 107 -17.33 7.01 7.13
C ARG A 107 -16.66 7.07 5.77
N SER A 108 -17.50 7.13 4.75
CA SER A 108 -17.10 7.20 3.34
C SER A 108 -17.49 8.55 2.77
N SER A 109 -16.69 9.07 1.85
CA SER A 109 -17.02 10.26 1.07
C SER A 109 -16.79 10.01 -0.41
N GLU A 110 -17.83 10.33 -1.19
CA GLU A 110 -17.78 10.29 -2.64
C GLU A 110 -17.19 11.61 -3.18
N LEU A 111 -16.23 11.49 -4.08
CA LEU A 111 -15.48 12.60 -4.65
C LEU A 111 -15.67 12.65 -6.15
N MET A 112 -15.96 13.85 -6.67
CA MET A 112 -15.92 14.12 -8.10
C MET A 112 -14.55 14.70 -8.48
N VAL A 113 -13.77 13.93 -9.23
CA VAL A 113 -12.41 14.28 -9.63
C VAL A 113 -12.42 14.77 -11.07
N THR A 114 -11.81 15.92 -11.34
CA THR A 114 -11.57 16.38 -12.71
C THR A 114 -10.36 15.66 -13.28
N LEU A 115 -10.53 14.97 -14.40
CA LEU A 115 -9.46 14.25 -15.08
C LEU A 115 -8.59 15.24 -15.85
N GLU A 116 -7.30 15.30 -15.53
CA GLU A 116 -6.32 16.13 -16.24
C GLU A 116 -5.42 15.30 -17.15
N ASN A 117 -5.27 14.01 -16.86
CA ASN A 117 -4.43 13.11 -17.64
C ASN A 117 -5.08 12.81 -19.01
N PRO A 118 -4.47 13.21 -20.14
CA PRO A 118 -5.03 12.99 -21.47
C PRO A 118 -5.20 11.51 -21.84
N LEU A 119 -4.36 10.61 -21.31
CA LEU A 119 -4.47 9.16 -21.55
C LEU A 119 -5.72 8.60 -20.87
N ILE A 120 -5.94 8.96 -19.61
CA ILE A 120 -7.15 8.56 -18.86
C ILE A 120 -8.41 9.15 -19.51
N GLN A 121 -8.37 10.42 -19.94
CA GLN A 121 -9.49 11.00 -20.69
C GLN A 121 -9.78 10.22 -21.98
N ALA A 122 -8.74 9.79 -22.72
CA ALA A 122 -8.91 8.99 -23.92
C ALA A 122 -9.50 7.61 -23.61
N PHE A 123 -8.98 6.90 -22.61
CA PHE A 123 -9.50 5.60 -22.17
C PHE A 123 -10.96 5.70 -21.70
N GLY A 124 -11.29 6.75 -20.96
CA GLY A 124 -12.65 7.02 -20.51
C GLY A 124 -13.61 7.31 -21.66
N LYS A 125 -13.21 8.15 -22.62
CA LYS A 125 -14.00 8.45 -23.84
C LYS A 125 -14.22 7.21 -24.71
N LEU A 126 -13.23 6.33 -24.78
CA LEU A 126 -13.30 5.05 -25.49
C LEU A 126 -14.00 3.94 -24.69
N ARG A 127 -14.38 4.19 -23.43
CA ARG A 127 -14.99 3.21 -22.51
C ARG A 127 -14.14 1.95 -22.35
N LEU A 128 -12.82 2.12 -22.29
CA LEU A 128 -11.87 1.03 -22.05
C LEU A 128 -11.69 0.73 -20.55
N VAL A 129 -12.21 1.60 -19.69
CA VAL A 129 -12.18 1.45 -18.23
C VAL A 129 -13.60 1.42 -17.67
N PRO A 130 -13.84 0.69 -16.56
CA PRO A 130 -15.17 0.56 -15.96
C PRO A 130 -15.60 1.77 -15.13
N ASN A 131 -14.69 2.72 -14.85
CA ASN A 131 -14.99 3.91 -14.06
C ASN A 131 -16.11 4.76 -14.71
N ILE A 132 -16.88 5.46 -13.87
CA ILE A 132 -17.93 6.38 -14.34
C ILE A 132 -17.28 7.64 -14.88
N ILE A 133 -17.39 7.86 -16.20
CA ILE A 133 -16.82 9.04 -16.87
C ILE A 133 -17.93 10.01 -17.27
N ILE A 134 -17.85 11.23 -16.75
CA ILE A 134 -18.81 12.31 -16.96
C ILE A 134 -18.14 13.38 -17.81
N ASN A 135 -18.62 13.55 -19.05
CA ASN A 135 -18.18 14.64 -19.92
C ASN A 135 -19.08 15.87 -19.68
N GLY A 136 -18.52 16.93 -19.11
CA GLY A 136 -19.19 18.19 -18.88
C GLY A 136 -19.38 18.99 -20.17
N ASN A 137 -20.44 19.80 -20.22
CA ASN A 137 -20.69 20.72 -21.34
C ASN A 137 -19.66 21.85 -21.44
N ASP A 138 -18.88 22.08 -20.37
CA ASP A 138 -17.77 23.03 -20.29
C ASP A 138 -16.45 22.47 -20.85
N GLY A 139 -16.47 21.25 -21.39
CA GLY A 139 -15.28 20.57 -21.91
C GLY A 139 -14.46 19.85 -20.85
N THR A 140 -14.85 19.90 -19.57
CA THR A 140 -14.20 19.11 -18.52
C THR A 140 -14.63 17.65 -18.59
N THR A 141 -13.71 16.73 -18.29
CA THR A 141 -14.03 15.31 -18.09
C THR A 141 -13.83 15.01 -16.61
N LYS A 142 -14.82 14.41 -15.98
CA LYS A 142 -14.80 14.08 -14.56
C LYS A 142 -15.06 12.61 -14.34
N THR A 143 -14.64 12.11 -13.19
CA THR A 143 -14.97 10.78 -12.69
C THR A 143 -15.45 10.88 -11.26
N VAL A 144 -16.09 9.81 -10.78
CA VAL A 144 -16.47 9.64 -9.39
C VAL A 144 -15.54 8.60 -8.76
N THR A 145 -15.14 8.80 -7.52
CA THR A 145 -14.40 7.84 -6.68
C THR A 145 -14.80 7.98 -5.22
N GLU A 146 -14.32 7.10 -4.35
CA GLU A 146 -14.63 7.10 -2.92
C GLU A 146 -13.38 6.89 -2.07
N ILE A 147 -13.30 7.60 -0.95
CA ILE A 147 -12.33 7.32 0.12
C ILE A 147 -13.09 7.10 1.43
N SER A 148 -12.64 6.13 2.24
CA SER A 148 -13.26 5.86 3.54
C SER A 148 -12.24 5.84 4.67
N TYR A 149 -12.68 6.28 5.84
CA TYR A 149 -12.02 6.04 7.13
C TYR A 149 -12.84 5.03 7.92
N MET A 150 -12.18 4.06 8.51
CA MET A 150 -12.82 3.02 9.31
C MET A 150 -12.08 2.85 10.64
N GLU A 151 -12.83 2.70 11.73
CA GLU A 151 -12.31 2.32 13.04
C GLU A 151 -12.88 0.96 13.42
N MET A 152 -12.00 0.02 13.77
CA MET A 152 -12.37 -1.27 14.33
C MET A 152 -11.71 -1.40 15.71
N GLY A 153 -12.50 -1.17 16.75
CA GLY A 153 -11.96 -0.97 18.11
C GLY A 153 -10.94 0.17 18.15
N GLN A 154 -9.69 -0.14 18.50
CA GLN A 154 -8.57 0.80 18.52
C GLN A 154 -7.85 0.95 17.16
N LEU A 155 -8.14 0.06 16.20
CA LEU A 155 -7.49 0.04 14.89
C LEU A 155 -8.14 1.06 13.98
N LYS A 156 -7.31 1.77 13.22
CA LYS A 156 -7.72 2.81 12.28
C LYS A 156 -7.31 2.40 10.88
N PHE A 157 -8.21 2.57 9.92
CA PHE A 157 -8.01 2.17 8.55
C PHE A 157 -8.34 3.32 7.61
N VAL A 158 -7.58 3.42 6.52
CA VAL A 158 -7.99 4.13 5.32
C VAL A 158 -8.30 3.10 4.24
N LEU A 159 -9.46 3.24 3.61
CA LEU A 159 -9.84 2.50 2.42
C LEU A 159 -9.68 3.48 1.27
N GLU A 160 -8.59 3.33 0.52
CA GLU A 160 -8.20 4.27 -0.53
C GLU A 160 -8.40 3.67 -1.93
N PRO A 161 -8.83 4.50 -2.90
CA PRO A 161 -9.37 4.04 -4.18
C PRO A 161 -8.34 3.52 -5.20
N GLY A 162 -7.05 3.48 -4.87
CA GLY A 162 -6.00 3.19 -5.85
C GLY A 162 -4.70 2.68 -5.26
N GLU A 163 -3.60 3.11 -5.89
CA GLU A 163 -2.23 2.81 -5.47
C GLU A 163 -1.58 4.11 -4.97
N MET A 164 -1.72 4.39 -3.67
CA MET A 164 -1.19 5.60 -3.08
C MET A 164 0.29 5.52 -2.73
N SER A 165 1.06 6.53 -3.16
CA SER A 165 2.46 6.70 -2.76
C SER A 165 2.61 6.64 -1.24
N PRO A 166 3.44 5.73 -0.68
CA PRO A 166 3.55 5.53 0.77
C PRO A 166 3.93 6.80 1.53
N GLU A 167 4.66 7.71 0.90
CA GLU A 167 5.07 8.99 1.48
C GLU A 167 3.87 9.84 1.87
N ILE A 168 2.73 9.74 1.18
CA ILE A 168 1.48 10.42 1.57
C ILE A 168 0.94 9.86 2.90
N ILE A 169 1.19 8.58 3.18
CA ILE A 169 0.75 7.91 4.41
C ILE A 169 1.69 8.19 5.59
N ILE A 170 3.00 7.95 5.39
CA ILE A 170 4.00 7.89 6.47
C ILE A 170 5.07 8.99 6.40
N GLY A 171 5.08 9.80 5.35
CA GLY A 171 6.13 10.78 5.06
C GLY A 171 7.29 10.18 4.25
N GLY A 172 8.04 11.05 3.58
CA GLY A 172 9.19 10.66 2.76
C GLY A 172 9.81 11.84 2.04
N GLU A 173 10.95 11.61 1.39
CA GLU A 173 11.74 12.66 0.74
C GLU A 173 10.96 13.36 -0.39
N SER A 174 10.14 12.61 -1.15
CA SER A 174 9.34 13.14 -2.28
C SER A 174 8.32 14.21 -1.88
N LEU A 175 7.96 14.31 -0.60
CA LEU A 175 7.07 15.38 -0.10
C LEU A 175 7.76 16.74 0.02
N THR A 176 9.08 16.80 -0.09
CA THR A 176 9.88 18.02 0.11
C THR A 176 10.22 18.72 -1.20
N ALA A 177 10.48 20.02 -1.12
CA ALA A 177 10.94 20.81 -2.26
C ALA A 177 12.30 20.36 -2.83
N GLU A 178 13.17 19.75 -2.01
CA GLU A 178 14.50 19.32 -2.44
C GLU A 178 14.41 18.17 -3.45
N HIS A 179 13.60 17.17 -3.12
CA HIS A 179 13.53 15.91 -3.87
C HIS A 179 12.36 15.84 -4.86
N SER A 180 11.38 16.74 -4.77
CA SER A 180 10.26 16.75 -5.72
C SER A 180 10.59 17.31 -7.10
N TYR A 181 9.80 16.88 -8.09
CA TYR A 181 9.84 17.40 -9.46
C TYR A 181 9.58 18.91 -9.55
N SER A 182 8.52 19.40 -8.89
CA SER A 182 8.10 20.81 -8.98
C SER A 182 8.94 21.78 -8.15
N LYS A 183 9.87 21.26 -7.34
CA LYS A 183 10.68 22.02 -6.37
C LYS A 183 9.85 22.81 -5.36
N LYS A 184 8.76 22.21 -4.91
CA LYS A 184 7.85 22.73 -3.88
C LYS A 184 7.52 21.63 -2.88
N ASP A 185 7.21 22.01 -1.65
CA ASP A 185 6.67 21.06 -0.68
C ASP A 185 5.25 20.64 -1.07
N PHE A 186 4.88 19.39 -0.76
CA PHE A 186 3.52 18.88 -0.95
C PHE A 186 2.49 19.72 -0.17
N GLY A 187 2.86 20.16 1.04
CA GLY A 187 2.11 21.14 1.82
C GLY A 187 0.87 20.62 2.56
N PHE A 188 0.69 19.29 2.63
CA PHE A 188 -0.36 18.64 3.42
C PHE A 188 0.25 17.71 4.47
N PRO A 189 -0.43 17.51 5.62
CA PRO A 189 -0.02 16.50 6.59
C PRO A 189 -0.13 15.10 5.98
N THR A 190 0.70 14.19 6.48
CA THR A 190 0.60 12.76 6.19
C THR A 190 -0.68 12.18 6.80
N MET A 191 -1.18 11.07 6.26
CA MET A 191 -2.39 10.44 6.81
C MET A 191 -2.21 9.96 8.26
N ASN A 192 -1.01 9.50 8.63
CA ASN A 192 -0.68 9.15 10.03
C ASN A 192 -0.76 10.35 10.97
N GLU A 193 -0.32 11.54 10.53
CA GLU A 193 -0.44 12.77 11.33
C GLU A 193 -1.91 13.16 11.52
N ILE A 194 -2.75 13.03 10.48
CA ILE A 194 -4.20 13.31 10.52
C ILE A 194 -4.90 12.45 11.58
N VAL A 195 -4.62 11.14 11.60
CA VAL A 195 -5.23 10.23 12.57
C VAL A 195 -4.52 10.20 13.93
N SER A 196 -3.37 10.85 14.03
CA SER A 196 -2.51 10.91 15.22
C SER A 196 -2.16 9.52 15.75
N GLY A 197 -1.64 8.65 14.88
CA GLY A 197 -1.24 7.28 15.25
C GLY A 197 -1.03 6.37 14.05
N GLU A 198 -1.01 5.07 14.33
CA GLU A 198 -0.92 4.04 13.29
C GLU A 198 -2.19 4.00 12.44
N LEU A 199 -2.00 3.92 11.13
CA LEU A 199 -3.05 3.77 10.13
C LEU A 199 -2.78 2.53 9.29
N ILE A 200 -3.78 1.65 9.20
CA ILE A 200 -3.76 0.50 8.32
C ILE A 200 -4.31 0.93 6.96
N VAL A 201 -3.56 0.70 5.89
CA VAL A 201 -3.94 1.11 4.54
C VAL A 201 -4.51 -0.07 3.79
N LEU A 202 -5.75 0.06 3.34
CA LEU A 202 -6.40 -0.85 2.41
C LEU A 202 -6.45 -0.15 1.05
N GLY A 203 -5.41 -0.38 0.25
CA GLY A 203 -5.31 0.13 -1.13
C GLY A 203 -6.27 -0.58 -2.08
N MET A 204 -6.60 0.08 -3.19
CA MET A 204 -7.58 -0.39 -4.17
C MET A 204 -8.90 -0.84 -3.53
N ALA A 205 -9.29 -0.18 -2.45
CA ALA A 205 -10.53 -0.44 -1.75
C ALA A 205 -11.64 0.43 -2.36
N ASN A 206 -12.85 -0.14 -2.45
CA ASN A 206 -14.06 0.46 -3.03
C ASN A 206 -14.04 0.64 -4.56
N ASP A 207 -12.97 1.16 -5.14
CA ASP A 207 -12.76 1.22 -6.60
C ASP A 207 -11.26 1.17 -6.97
N ALA A 208 -10.93 1.44 -8.25
CA ALA A 208 -9.57 1.42 -8.78
C ALA A 208 -9.33 2.66 -9.65
N VAL A 209 -8.50 3.58 -9.17
CA VAL A 209 -8.19 4.88 -9.81
C VAL A 209 -6.77 4.99 -10.36
N GLY A 210 -6.00 3.90 -10.32
CA GLY A 210 -4.59 3.90 -10.65
C GLY A 210 -3.75 4.57 -9.57
N TYR A 211 -2.67 5.25 -9.95
CA TYR A 211 -1.70 5.80 -9.00
C TYR A 211 -2.13 7.15 -8.41
N ILE A 212 -1.84 7.33 -7.13
CA ILE A 212 -2.02 8.59 -6.40
C ILE A 212 -0.64 9.09 -5.96
N VAL A 213 -0.11 10.03 -6.74
CA VAL A 213 1.25 10.60 -6.61
C VAL A 213 1.17 11.97 -5.93
N PRO A 214 2.14 12.35 -5.07
CA PRO A 214 2.18 13.68 -4.48
C PRO A 214 2.09 14.80 -5.52
N ASP A 215 1.24 15.78 -5.26
CA ASP A 215 0.98 16.92 -6.15
C ASP A 215 2.24 17.68 -6.61
N ASN A 216 3.26 17.68 -5.77
CA ASN A 216 4.53 18.36 -5.99
C ASN A 216 5.52 17.52 -6.81
N ASP A 217 5.34 16.21 -6.86
CA ASP A 217 6.22 15.29 -7.56
C ASP A 217 5.64 14.79 -8.89
N TYR A 218 4.35 15.01 -9.10
CA TYR A 218 3.67 14.70 -10.36
C TYR A 218 4.32 15.35 -11.58
N ALA A 219 4.85 14.53 -12.49
CA ALA A 219 5.35 14.94 -13.79
C ALA A 219 4.67 14.16 -14.93
N MET A 220 4.07 14.86 -15.91
CA MET A 220 3.60 14.21 -17.15
C MET A 220 4.78 13.90 -18.09
N ILE A 221 5.71 13.07 -17.63
CA ILE A 221 6.88 12.64 -18.40
C ILE A 221 6.97 11.13 -18.25
N VAL A 222 7.07 10.41 -19.37
CA VAL A 222 7.45 8.98 -19.33
C VAL A 222 8.94 8.90 -19.00
N GLY A 223 9.26 8.94 -17.71
CA GLY A 223 10.60 8.72 -17.16
C GLY A 223 10.79 7.26 -16.77
N PHE A 224 12.04 6.83 -16.57
CA PHE A 224 12.34 5.47 -16.10
C PHE A 224 11.77 5.21 -14.69
N ASP A 225 11.58 6.28 -13.89
CA ASP A 225 11.13 6.26 -12.50
C ASP A 225 9.91 7.18 -12.25
N HIS A 226 9.11 7.45 -13.29
CA HIS A 226 7.91 8.32 -13.25
C HIS A 226 6.84 7.78 -14.21
N TYR A 227 6.46 6.51 -14.05
CA TYR A 227 5.41 5.91 -14.90
C TYR A 227 4.03 6.04 -14.26
N GLU A 228 3.99 6.18 -12.93
CA GLU A 228 2.81 6.25 -12.08
C GLU A 228 1.86 7.36 -12.55
N GLU A 229 2.41 8.50 -12.95
CA GLU A 229 1.66 9.65 -13.44
C GLU A 229 0.91 9.34 -14.75
N THR A 230 1.39 8.39 -15.56
CA THR A 230 0.70 7.99 -16.80
C THR A 230 -0.64 7.32 -16.51
N LEU A 231 -0.80 6.75 -15.33
CA LEU A 231 -1.99 6.05 -14.84
C LEU A 231 -2.64 6.77 -13.65
N SER A 232 -2.32 8.05 -13.43
CA SER A 232 -2.95 8.89 -12.41
C SER A 232 -4.02 9.80 -13.03
N PHE A 233 -5.10 10.07 -12.28
CA PHE A 233 -6.23 10.88 -12.76
C PHE A 233 -5.89 12.37 -12.98
N SER A 234 -5.12 12.97 -12.06
CA SER A 234 -4.81 14.39 -12.07
C SER A 234 -3.59 14.71 -11.22
N SER A 235 -2.92 15.81 -11.55
CA SER A 235 -1.81 16.39 -10.78
C SER A 235 -2.18 16.87 -9.38
N LYS A 236 -3.48 16.96 -9.07
CA LYS A 236 -4.03 17.42 -7.78
C LYS A 236 -4.82 16.34 -7.04
N PHE A 237 -4.69 15.10 -7.47
CA PHE A 237 -5.53 14.04 -6.95
C PHE A 237 -5.15 13.67 -5.50
N ALA A 238 -3.85 13.58 -5.19
CA ALA A 238 -3.37 13.30 -3.85
C ALA A 238 -3.86 14.34 -2.83
N SER A 239 -3.67 15.64 -3.09
CA SER A 239 -4.15 16.66 -2.15
C SER A 239 -5.67 16.71 -2.01
N THR A 240 -6.41 16.35 -3.07
CA THR A 240 -7.88 16.24 -3.01
C THR A 240 -8.29 15.11 -2.07
N LEU A 241 -7.68 13.93 -2.19
CA LEU A 241 -7.94 12.78 -1.31
C LEU A 241 -7.53 13.06 0.14
N VAL A 242 -6.34 13.64 0.37
CA VAL A 242 -5.86 13.94 1.72
C VAL A 242 -6.77 14.94 2.44
N LYS A 243 -7.24 15.98 1.74
CA LYS A 243 -8.22 16.93 2.32
C LYS A 243 -9.52 16.23 2.69
N GLU A 244 -10.02 15.37 1.82
CA GLU A 244 -11.28 14.67 2.09
C GLU A 244 -11.13 13.67 3.23
N PHE A 245 -10.02 12.92 3.25
CA PHE A 245 -9.69 12.05 4.37
C PHE A 245 -9.63 12.82 5.69
N GLN A 246 -9.00 14.01 5.69
CA GLN A 246 -8.97 14.88 6.86
C GLN A 246 -10.37 15.30 7.30
N ASN A 247 -11.27 15.65 6.37
CA ASN A 247 -12.65 15.99 6.67
C ASN A 247 -13.39 14.80 7.31
N ILE A 248 -13.28 13.62 6.70
CA ILE A 248 -13.90 12.38 7.21
C ILE A 248 -13.43 12.06 8.63
N VAL A 249 -12.11 12.14 8.89
CA VAL A 249 -11.55 11.87 10.22
C VAL A 249 -12.05 12.89 11.26
N HIS A 250 -12.26 14.14 10.87
CA HIS A 250 -12.85 15.15 11.74
C HIS A 250 -14.34 14.94 12.01
N GLU A 251 -15.10 14.35 11.08
CA GLU A 251 -16.52 14.03 11.28
C GLU A 251 -16.74 12.82 12.21
N VAL A 252 -15.75 11.93 12.30
CA VAL A 252 -15.80 10.73 13.12
C VAL A 252 -15.40 10.97 14.58
N LYS A 253 -14.56 11.98 14.84
CA LYS A 253 -14.13 12.39 16.20
C LYS A 253 -15.20 13.22 16.92
#